data_AF-A0A1W9SH84-F1
#
_entry.id   AF-A0A1W9SH84-F1
#
_cell.length_a   1.000
_cell.length_b   1.000
_cell.length_c   1.000
_cell.angle_alpha   90.00
_cell.angle_beta   90.00
_cell.angle_gamma   90.00
#
_symmetry.space_group_name_H-M   'P 1'
#
loop_
_entity.id
_entity.type
_entity.pdbx_description
1 polymer ?
#
loop_
_entity_poly.entity_id
_entity_poly.type
_entity_poly.pdbx_seq_one_letter_code
_entity_poly.pdbx_strand_id
1 'polypeptide(L)' 'MTEIKITELIISCESCGTVKRFQVNSQANCDRIFHNFRCENNCGRNLYSFIEVGTIERIPVSIPHKMKVVAAGE' A
#
# COMPACT_ATOMS: atom_id res chain seq x y z
N MET A 1 -12.46 -11.88 -3.84
CA MET A 1 -12.28 -10.85 -2.79
C MET A 1 -11.15 -9.96 -3.24
N THR A 2 -11.29 -8.65 -3.03
CA THR A 2 -10.26 -7.66 -3.36
C THR A 2 -9.48 -7.38 -2.07
N GLU A 3 -8.18 -7.63 -2.06
CA GLU A 3 -7.32 -7.33 -0.91
C GLU A 3 -6.56 -6.03 -1.17
N ILE A 4 -6.59 -5.11 -0.21
CA ILE A 4 -5.86 -3.84 -0.27
C ILE A 4 -4.62 -4.00 0.59
N LYS A 5 -3.44 -3.86 -0.01
CA LYS A 5 -2.16 -3.88 0.71
C LYS A 5 -1.53 -2.51 0.66
N ILE A 6 -1.20 -1.95 1.81
CA ILE A 6 -0.39 -0.73 1.90
C ILE A 6 1.03 -1.11 1.53
N THR A 7 1.63 -0.37 0.60
CA THR A 7 2.95 -0.68 0.03
C THR A 7 3.96 0.45 0.23
N GLU A 8 3.51 1.71 0.29
CA GLU A 8 4.43 2.85 0.41
C GLU A 8 3.87 3.96 1.31
N LEU A 9 4.73 4.55 2.12
CA LEU A 9 4.52 5.78 2.86
C LEU A 9 5.47 6.84 2.30
N ILE A 10 4.91 7.97 1.90
CA ILE A 10 5.66 9.14 1.43
C ILE A 10 5.52 10.22 2.49
N ILE A 11 6.63 10.77 2.96
CA ILE A 11 6.64 11.91 3.91
C ILE A 11 7.34 13.09 3.23
N SER A 12 6.68 14.24 3.20
CA SER A 12 7.23 15.51 2.72
C SER A 12 7.35 16.54 3.85
N CYS A 13 8.36 17.40 3.76
CA CYS A 13 8.48 18.59 4.59
C CYS A 13 8.19 19.82 3.74
N GLU A 14 7.08 20.52 4.03
CA GLU A 14 6.61 21.67 3.26
C GLU A 14 7.51 22.91 3.44
N SER A 15 8.37 22.91 4.46
CA SER A 15 9.29 24.02 4.73
C SER A 15 10.53 24.00 3.84
N CYS A 16 11.11 22.83 3.61
CA CYS A 16 12.40 22.68 2.94
C CYS A 16 12.33 21.81 1.67
N GLY A 17 11.15 21.28 1.34
CA GLY A 17 10.92 20.47 0.15
C GLY A 17 11.51 19.05 0.20
N THR A 18 11.99 18.59 1.36
CA THR A 18 12.51 17.22 1.50
C THR A 18 11.38 16.22 1.37
N VAL A 19 11.57 15.21 0.52
CA VAL A 19 10.63 14.09 0.35
C VAL A 19 11.37 12.79 0.60
N LYS A 20 10.79 11.91 1.44
CA LYS A 20 11.28 10.56 1.68
C LYS A 20 10.17 9.56 1.42
N ARG A 21 10.55 8.40 0.88
CA ARG A 21 9.64 7.29 0.58
C ARG A 21 10.08 6.07 1.36
N PHE A 22 9.12 5.36 1.93
CA PHE A 22 9.33 4.19 2.76
C PHE A 22 8.44 3.07 2.28
N GLN A 23 9.04 1.91 2.02
CA GLN A 23 8.27 0.69 1.78
C GLN A 23 7.68 0.21 3.10
N VAL A 24 6.38 -0.03 3.10
CA VAL A 24 5.60 -0.42 4.29
C VAL A 24 4.70 -1.59 3.93
N ASN A 25 4.25 -2.33 4.95
CA ASN A 25 3.42 -3.51 4.79
C ASN A 25 2.18 -3.49 5.70
N SER A 26 2.00 -2.42 6.49
CA SER A 26 0.91 -2.27 7.45
C SER A 26 0.83 -0.82 7.92
N GLN A 27 -0.38 -0.39 8.25
CA GLN A 27 -0.67 0.92 8.84
C GLN A 27 0.17 1.18 10.10
N ALA A 28 0.35 0.18 10.96
CA ALA A 28 1.14 0.32 12.19
C ALA A 28 2.61 0.67 11.91
N ASN A 29 3.15 0.20 10.78
CA ASN A 29 4.51 0.52 10.38
C ASN A 29 4.60 1.96 9.86
N CYS A 30 3.57 2.42 9.12
CA CYS A 30 3.47 3.82 8.69
C CYS A 30 3.50 4.77 9.88
N ASP A 31 2.65 4.50 10.87
CA ASP A 31 2.50 5.32 12.08
C ASP A 31 3.83 5.44 12.84
N ARG A 32 4.52 4.30 13.02
CA ARG A 32 5.84 4.24 13.65
C ARG A 32 6.89 5.04 12.86
N ILE A 33 6.91 4.93 11.54
CA ILE A 33 7.88 5.67 10.71
C ILE A 33 7.60 7.17 10.79
N PHE A 34 6.34 7.59 10.66
CA PHE A 34 5.96 8.99 10.75
C PHE A 34 6.30 9.61 12.12
N HIS A 35 6.02 8.91 13.22
CA HIS A 35 6.35 9.36 14.56
C HIS A 35 7.86 9.50 14.83
N ASN A 36 8.69 8.67 14.19
CA ASN A 36 10.15 8.71 14.32
C ASN A 36 10.83 9.59 13.28
N PHE A 37 10.11 9.99 12.23
CA PHE A 37 10.65 10.83 11.17
C PHE A 37 11.14 12.18 11.73
N ARG A 38 12.31 12.57 11.22
CA ARG A 38 12.99 13.83 11.50
C ARG A 38 13.52 14.33 10.17
N CYS A 39 13.13 15.54 9.80
CA CYS A 39 13.69 16.19 8.62
C CYS A 39 15.19 16.41 8.81
N GLU A 40 15.99 16.13 7.79
CA GLU A 40 17.47 16.32 7.79
C GLU A 40 17.85 17.79 8.02
N ASN A 41 17.00 18.72 7.60
CA ASN A 41 17.15 20.17 7.83
C ASN A 41 16.60 20.63 9.19
N ASN A 42 16.24 19.69 10.05
CA ASN A 42 15.72 19.93 11.40
C ASN A 42 14.46 20.84 11.45
N CYS A 43 13.64 20.82 10.39
CA CYS A 43 12.37 21.52 10.35
C CYS A 43 11.36 20.99 11.38
N GLY A 44 10.43 21.83 11.81
CA GLY A 44 9.37 21.46 12.75
C GLY A 44 8.42 20.39 12.19
N ARG A 45 8.00 19.46 13.04
CA ARG A 45 7.08 18.36 12.68
C ARG A 45 5.71 18.81 12.22
N ASN A 46 5.29 20.00 12.64
CA ASN A 46 4.04 20.64 12.22
C ASN A 46 4.02 21.01 10.73
N LEU A 47 5.17 20.91 10.03
CA LEU A 47 5.32 21.22 8.61
C LEU A 47 5.43 19.94 7.76
N TYR A 48 5.22 18.77 8.36
CA TYR A 48 5.30 17.49 7.68
C TYR A 48 3.93 17.11 7.12
N SER A 49 3.91 16.63 5.89
CA SER A 49 2.76 15.99 5.26
C SER A 49 3.10 14.54 4.93
N PHE A 50 2.10 13.67 4.86
CA PHE A 50 2.31 12.28 4.48
C PHE A 50 1.22 11.76 3.55
N ILE A 51 1.57 10.76 2.74
CA ILE A 51 0.69 10.08 1.80
C ILE A 51 0.93 8.58 1.93
N GLU A 52 -0.14 7.82 2.09
CA GLU A 52 -0.11 6.36 2.10
C GLU A 52 -0.60 5.82 0.77
N VAL A 53 0.21 4.96 0.14
CA VAL A 53 -0.09 4.35 -1.14
C VAL A 53 -0.41 2.88 -0.91
N GLY A 54 -1.65 2.51 -1.21
CA GLY A 54 -2.14 1.14 -1.22
C GLY A 54 -2.24 0.58 -2.63
N THR A 55 -1.87 -0.68 -2.79
CA THR A 55 -2.08 -1.46 -4.01
C THR A 55 -3.29 -2.38 -3.83
N ILE A 56 -4.14 -2.44 -4.85
CA ILE A 56 -5.32 -3.29 -4.88
C ILE A 56 -4.95 -4.57 -5.64
N GLU A 57 -4.90 -5.70 -4.95
CA GLU A 57 -4.66 -7.00 -5.59
C GLU A 57 -6.01 -7.67 -5.90
N ARG A 58 -6.27 -7.92 -7.19
CA ARG A 58 -7.40 -8.73 -7.65
C ARG A 58 -6.99 -10.19 -7.64
N ILE A 59 -7.55 -10.95 -6.69
CA ILE A 59 -7.38 -12.40 -6.67
C ILE A 59 -8.20 -12.98 -7.84
N PRO A 60 -7.60 -13.66 -8.83
CA PRO A 60 -8.35 -14.29 -9.89
C PRO A 60 -9.21 -15.41 -9.28
N VAL A 61 -10.52 -15.33 -9.45
CA VAL A 61 -11.42 -16.41 -9.07
C VAL A 61 -11.23 -17.52 -10.10
N SER A 62 -10.49 -18.58 -9.73
CA SER A 62 -10.40 -19.78 -10.54
C SER A 62 -11.77 -20.48 -10.54
N ILE A 63 -12.58 -20.23 -11.57
CA ILE A 63 -13.85 -20.93 -11.77
C ILE A 63 -13.48 -22.35 -12.25
N PRO A 64 -13.79 -23.42 -11.52
CA PRO A 64 -13.48 -24.77 -11.97
C PRO A 64 -14.28 -25.11 -13.23
N HIS A 65 -13.61 -25.17 -14.37
CA HIS A 65 -14.14 -25.74 -15.61
C HIS A 65 -14.31 -27.25 -15.42
N LYS A 66 -15.48 -27.70 -14.95
CA LYS A 66 -15.85 -29.11 -15.00
C LYS A 66 -17.22 -29.28 -15.65
N MET A 67 -17.29 -29.02 -16.96
CA MET A 67 -18.35 -29.60 -17.79
C MET A 67 -17.93 -31.04 -18.10
N LYS A 68 -18.51 -32.01 -17.40
CA LYS A 68 -18.60 -33.39 -17.91
C LYS A 68 -19.56 -33.34 -19.10
N VAL A 69 -19.04 -33.44 -20.32
CA VAL A 69 -19.87 -33.83 -21.46
C VAL A 69 -20.28 -35.29 -21.24
N VAL A 70 -21.53 -35.49 -20.84
CA VAL A 70 -22.17 -36.81 -20.89
C VAL A 70 -22.58 -37.01 -22.34
N ALA A 71 -21.81 -37.81 -23.08
CA ALA A 71 -22.23 -38.28 -24.39
C ALA A 71 -23.47 -39.17 -24.19
N ALA A 72 -24.60 -38.73 -24.75
CA ALA A 72 -25.84 -39.49 -24.81
C ALA A 72 -25.99 -40.02 -26.23
N GLY A 73 -26.06 -41.36 -26.37
CA GLY A 73 -26.50 -42.10 -27.57
C GLY A 73 -25.56 -41.98 -28.77
N GLU A 74 -25.41 -42.98 -29.65
CA GLU A 74 -26.27 -44.10 -30.04
C GLU A 74 -25.43 -45.35 -30.32
#